data_AF-A0A1G8GTT7-F1
#
_entry.id   AF-A0A1G8GTT7-F1
#
_cell.length_a   1.000
_cell.length_b   1.000
_cell.length_c   1.000
_cell.angle_alpha   90.00
_cell.angle_beta   90.00
_cell.angle_gamma   90.00
#
_symmetry.space_group_name_H-M   'P 1'
#
loop_
_entity.id
_entity.type
_entity.pdbx_description
1 polymer ?
#
loop_
_entity_poly.entity_id
_entity_poly.type
_entity_poly.pdbx_seq_one_letter_code
_entity_poly.pdbx_strand_id
1 'polypeptide(L)'
;MTTNYAGAFIEVAPDSTAAGPEVPPARATPSVAELQHALLAEHPYRYTSDELLFEVHAIRSSIADADRDAARAAFLAKDQACLRASPLSKRYGWGTHHDSDGRVALVGVGTAEYAALAADPTLEHRQAMRSSRACPGSTRRATPRVTPGRGA
;
A
#
# COMPACT_ATOMS: atom_id res chain seq x y z
N MET A 1 -4.06 17.78 1.37
CA MET A 1 -2.76 17.27 1.89
C MET A 1 -2.27 16.28 0.84
N THR A 2 -1.03 16.36 0.35
CA THR A 2 -0.56 15.46 -0.75
C THR A 2 -0.04 14.14 -0.19
N THR A 3 -0.20 13.07 -0.98
CA THR A 3 0.30 11.73 -0.64
C THR A 3 1.61 11.40 -1.34
N ASN A 4 2.20 12.37 -2.02
CA ASN A 4 3.41 12.22 -2.79
C ASN A 4 4.62 12.27 -1.86
N TYR A 5 5.45 11.23 -1.95
CA TYR A 5 6.80 11.23 -1.41
C TYR A 5 7.76 11.51 -2.57
N ALA A 6 8.85 12.23 -2.33
CA ALA A 6 9.91 12.47 -3.31
C ALA A 6 11.21 11.85 -2.79
N GLY A 7 11.90 11.09 -3.64
CA GLY A 7 13.16 10.41 -3.28
C GLY A 7 12.98 9.42 -2.13
N ALA A 8 11.92 8.61 -2.17
CA ALA A 8 11.55 7.71 -1.08
C ALA A 8 11.38 6.27 -1.56
N PHE A 9 11.76 5.32 -0.71
CA PHE A 9 11.53 3.90 -0.97
C PHE A 9 10.58 3.34 0.09
N ILE A 10 9.43 2.84 -0.35
CA ILE A 10 8.48 2.15 0.51
C ILE A 10 8.74 0.64 0.41
N GLU A 11 9.29 0.10 1.49
CA GLU A 11 9.55 -1.32 1.65
C GLU A 11 8.27 -2.10 1.95
N VAL A 12 8.28 -3.40 1.61
CA VAL A 12 7.18 -4.31 1.94
C VAL A 12 6.96 -4.36 3.45
N ALA A 13 5.73 -4.64 3.85
CA ALA A 13 5.40 -4.71 5.27
C ALA A 13 6.22 -5.85 5.94
N PRO A 14 6.78 -5.63 7.14
CA PRO A 14 7.60 -6.64 7.82
C PRO A 14 6.78 -7.87 8.24
N ASP A 15 5.45 -7.76 8.29
CA ASP A 15 4.51 -8.86 8.52
C ASP A 15 3.96 -9.46 7.21
N SER A 16 4.52 -9.10 6.04
CA SER A 16 4.10 -9.69 4.76
C SER A 16 4.55 -11.14 4.66
N THR A 17 3.64 -12.01 4.24
CA THR A 17 3.92 -13.44 4.02
C THR A 17 4.44 -13.72 2.60
N ALA A 18 4.65 -12.70 1.78
CA ALA A 18 5.09 -12.85 0.41
C ALA A 18 6.57 -13.26 0.37
N ALA A 19 6.86 -14.41 -0.26
CA ALA A 19 8.23 -14.87 -0.49
C ALA A 19 8.92 -14.17 -1.68
N GLY A 20 8.15 -13.42 -2.48
CA GLY A 20 8.59 -12.73 -3.68
C GLY A 20 7.46 -11.84 -4.24
N PRO A 21 7.73 -11.08 -5.32
CA PRO A 21 6.70 -10.31 -6.01
C PRO A 21 5.63 -11.23 -6.60
N GLU A 22 4.40 -11.09 -6.14
CA GLU A 22 3.26 -11.85 -6.65
C GLU A 22 2.30 -10.92 -7.39
N VAL A 23 2.01 -11.24 -8.65
CA VAL A 23 1.02 -10.49 -9.44
C VAL A 23 -0.38 -10.77 -8.86
N PRO A 24 -1.18 -9.76 -8.50
CA PRO A 24 -2.53 -9.98 -8.02
C PRO A 24 -3.38 -10.76 -9.04
N PRO A 25 -4.19 -11.75 -8.61
CA PRO A 25 -4.99 -12.53 -9.54
C PRO A 25 -6.08 -11.67 -10.18
N ALA A 26 -6.27 -11.84 -11.49
CA ALA A 26 -7.29 -11.14 -12.25
C ALA A 26 -8.71 -11.50 -11.77
N ARG A 27 -9.58 -10.49 -11.66
CA ARG A 27 -10.97 -10.67 -11.21
C ARG A 27 -11.96 -10.05 -12.19
N ALA A 28 -13.20 -10.55 -12.18
CA ALA A 28 -14.28 -9.99 -13.00
C ALA A 28 -14.54 -8.50 -12.70
N THR A 29 -14.39 -8.09 -11.43
CA THR A 29 -14.27 -6.68 -11.05
C THR A 29 -12.84 -6.44 -10.59
N PRO A 30 -12.05 -5.63 -11.30
CA PRO A 30 -10.64 -5.48 -11.00
C PRO A 30 -10.46 -4.86 -9.61
N SER A 31 -9.55 -5.46 -8.84
CA SER A 31 -9.26 -4.98 -7.48
C SER A 31 -8.33 -3.76 -7.50
N VAL A 32 -8.28 -3.00 -6.39
CA VAL A 32 -7.32 -1.88 -6.25
C VAL A 32 -5.88 -2.36 -6.44
N ALA A 33 -5.53 -3.52 -5.89
CA ALA A 33 -4.19 -4.10 -6.02
C ALA A 33 -3.86 -4.41 -7.49
N GLU A 34 -4.81 -5.03 -8.19
CA GLU A 34 -4.67 -5.42 -9.60
C GLU A 34 -4.50 -4.20 -10.50
N LEU A 35 -5.32 -3.16 -10.32
CA LEU A 35 -5.21 -1.92 -11.11
C LEU A 35 -3.90 -1.18 -10.83
N GLN A 36 -3.50 -1.06 -9.56
CA GLN A 36 -2.22 -0.44 -9.19
C GLN A 36 -1.05 -1.22 -9.77
N HIS A 37 -1.10 -2.55 -9.73
CA HIS A 37 -0.07 -3.40 -10.30
C HIS A 37 0.00 -3.22 -11.81
N ALA A 38 -1.12 -3.30 -12.52
CA ALA A 38 -1.18 -3.16 -13.97
C ALA A 38 -0.61 -1.81 -14.43
N LEU A 39 -1.07 -0.71 -13.83
CA LEU A 39 -0.64 0.65 -14.20
C LEU A 39 0.86 0.87 -13.98
N LEU A 40 1.40 0.42 -12.83
CA LEU A 40 2.81 0.62 -12.50
C LEU A 40 3.75 -0.39 -13.19
N ALA A 41 3.27 -1.60 -13.50
CA ALA A 41 4.03 -2.58 -14.25
C ALA A 41 4.15 -2.19 -15.74
N GLU A 42 3.10 -1.58 -16.30
CA GLU A 42 3.11 -1.10 -17.69
C GLU A 42 3.84 0.25 -17.82
N HIS A 43 3.75 1.11 -16.79
CA HIS A 43 4.27 2.47 -16.84
C HIS A 43 5.04 2.85 -15.55
N PRO A 44 6.22 2.26 -15.32
CA PRO A 44 7.07 2.66 -14.20
C PRO A 44 7.47 4.14 -14.31
N TYR A 45 7.46 4.88 -13.20
CA TYR A 45 7.76 6.32 -13.13
C TYR A 45 6.91 7.21 -14.05
N ARG A 46 5.68 6.78 -14.37
CA ARG A 46 4.72 7.62 -15.11
C ARG A 46 3.79 8.40 -14.20
N TYR A 47 3.33 7.76 -13.12
CA TYR A 47 2.31 8.30 -12.23
C TYR A 47 2.89 8.67 -10.87
N THR A 48 2.44 9.80 -10.31
CA THR A 48 2.64 10.12 -8.89
C THR A 48 1.68 9.31 -8.00
N SER A 49 1.90 9.29 -6.68
CA SER A 49 1.00 8.60 -5.74
C SER A 49 -0.45 9.05 -5.90
N ASP A 50 -0.66 10.37 -5.95
CA ASP A 50 -1.99 10.99 -6.05
C ASP A 50 -2.66 10.66 -7.39
N GLU A 51 -1.92 10.68 -8.50
CA GLU A 51 -2.43 10.33 -9.82
C GLU A 51 -2.77 8.85 -9.94
N LEU A 52 -1.92 7.96 -9.40
CA LEU A 52 -2.19 6.53 -9.40
C LEU A 52 -3.46 6.21 -8.60
N LEU A 53 -3.62 6.81 -7.43
CA LEU A 53 -4.82 6.64 -6.60
C LEU A 53 -6.08 7.15 -7.31
N PHE A 54 -5.97 8.29 -8.01
CA PHE A 54 -7.06 8.83 -8.80
C PHE A 54 -7.40 7.96 -10.01
N GLU A 55 -6.42 7.47 -10.77
CA GLU A 55 -6.65 6.63 -11.95
C GLU A 55 -7.40 5.34 -11.57
N VAL A 56 -6.98 4.70 -10.48
CA VAL A 56 -7.67 3.54 -9.92
C VAL A 56 -9.11 3.87 -9.52
N HIS A 57 -9.34 5.04 -8.91
CA HIS A 57 -10.69 5.51 -8.58
C HIS A 57 -11.53 5.76 -9.84
N ALA A 58 -10.97 6.45 -10.83
CA ALA A 58 -11.63 6.79 -12.08
C ALA A 58 -12.05 5.54 -12.86
N ILE A 59 -11.18 4.53 -12.96
CA ILE A 59 -11.48 3.24 -13.59
C ILE A 59 -12.63 2.53 -12.84
N ARG A 60 -12.57 2.48 -11.51
CA ARG A 60 -13.58 1.79 -10.71
C ARG A 60 -14.93 2.49 -10.66
N SER A 61 -14.93 3.81 -10.78
CA SER A 61 -16.12 4.66 -10.82
C SER A 61 -16.61 4.95 -12.23
N SER A 62 -15.95 4.42 -13.26
CA SER A 62 -16.25 4.66 -14.68
C SER A 62 -16.40 6.15 -15.01
N ILE A 63 -15.48 6.97 -14.50
CA ILE A 63 -15.51 8.43 -14.69
C ILE A 63 -15.18 8.75 -16.16
N ALA A 64 -16.07 9.50 -16.81
CA ALA A 64 -15.88 9.95 -18.19
C ALA A 64 -14.70 10.91 -18.28
N ASP A 65 -14.00 10.91 -19.41
CA ASP A 65 -12.78 11.71 -19.61
C ASP A 65 -13.03 13.21 -19.38
N ALA A 66 -14.17 13.71 -19.86
CA ALA A 66 -14.60 15.10 -19.68
C ALA A 66 -14.79 15.52 -18.20
N ASP A 67 -15.07 14.57 -17.31
CA ASP A 67 -15.30 14.83 -15.88
C ASP A 67 -14.04 14.56 -15.04
N ARG A 68 -12.95 14.09 -15.64
CA ARG A 68 -11.74 13.67 -14.91
C ARG A 68 -11.11 14.81 -14.13
N ASP A 69 -10.97 16.00 -14.72
CA ASP A 69 -10.37 17.15 -14.03
C ASP A 69 -11.15 17.54 -12.77
N ALA A 70 -12.48 17.65 -12.89
CA ALA A 70 -13.36 17.99 -11.78
C ALA A 70 -13.36 16.89 -10.70
N ALA A 71 -13.42 15.62 -11.13
CA ALA A 71 -13.38 14.48 -10.23
C ALA A 71 -12.03 14.38 -9.51
N ARG A 72 -10.92 14.65 -10.20
CA ARG A 72 -9.56 14.65 -9.62
C ARG A 72 -9.45 15.72 -8.55
N ALA A 73 -9.90 16.94 -8.82
CA ALA A 73 -9.92 18.00 -7.82
C ALA A 73 -10.76 17.60 -6.58
N ALA A 74 -11.95 17.02 -6.80
CA ALA A 74 -12.81 16.56 -5.71
C ALA A 74 -12.22 15.38 -4.92
N PHE A 75 -11.47 14.50 -5.59
CA PHE A 75 -10.79 13.36 -4.98
C PHE A 75 -9.61 13.80 -4.11
N LEU A 76 -8.78 14.71 -4.62
CA LEU A 76 -7.62 15.26 -3.92
C LEU A 76 -8.00 16.26 -2.80
N ALA A 77 -9.23 16.78 -2.82
CA ALA A 77 -9.77 17.60 -1.74
C ALA A 77 -10.03 16.80 -0.45
N LYS A 78 -10.13 15.46 -0.53
CA LYS A 78 -10.30 14.55 0.61
C LYS A 78 -9.00 13.86 0.94
N ASP A 79 -8.77 13.55 2.22
CA ASP A 79 -7.63 12.72 2.62
C ASP A 79 -7.73 11.31 2.03
N GLN A 80 -6.72 10.94 1.25
CA GLN A 80 -6.63 9.63 0.61
C GLN A 80 -5.68 8.71 1.35
N ALA A 81 -5.92 7.40 1.21
CA ALA A 81 -5.03 6.39 1.76
C ALA A 81 -3.71 6.40 0.99
N CYS A 82 -2.59 6.54 1.72
CA CYS A 82 -1.27 6.51 1.11
C CYS A 82 -0.86 5.15 0.57
N LEU A 83 0.11 5.13 -0.36
CA LEU A 83 0.62 3.88 -0.94
C LEU A 83 1.24 2.94 0.10
N ARG A 84 1.67 3.45 1.27
CA ARG A 84 2.06 2.60 2.41
C ARG A 84 0.92 1.69 2.90
N ALA A 85 -0.34 2.05 2.67
CA ALA A 85 -1.50 1.23 3.00
C ALA A 85 -1.93 0.31 1.85
N SER A 86 -1.24 0.35 0.69
CA SER A 86 -1.61 -0.45 -0.47
C SER A 86 -1.54 -1.95 -0.16
N PRO A 87 -2.53 -2.75 -0.58
CA PRO A 87 -2.47 -4.20 -0.49
C PRO A 87 -1.24 -4.80 -1.18
N LEU A 88 -0.66 -4.13 -2.19
CA LEU A 88 0.52 -4.60 -2.91
C LEU A 88 1.73 -4.77 -1.98
N SER A 89 2.07 -3.75 -1.22
CA SER A 89 3.20 -3.77 -0.28
C SER A 89 2.92 -4.58 0.98
N LYS A 90 1.65 -4.86 1.26
CA LYS A 90 1.20 -5.57 2.46
C LYS A 90 1.15 -7.08 2.28
N ARG A 91 0.67 -7.55 1.13
CA ARG A 91 0.38 -8.97 0.88
C ARG A 91 1.13 -9.57 -0.31
N TYR A 92 1.46 -8.76 -1.31
CA TYR A 92 1.94 -9.25 -2.60
C TYR A 92 3.46 -9.08 -2.83
N GLY A 93 4.20 -8.62 -1.81
CA GLY A 93 5.66 -8.55 -1.90
C GLY A 93 6.18 -7.45 -2.83
N TRP A 94 5.43 -6.37 -3.03
CA TRP A 94 5.86 -5.25 -3.88
C TRP A 94 6.24 -4.00 -3.08
N GLY A 95 7.49 -3.58 -3.17
CA GLY A 95 7.93 -2.25 -2.77
C GLY A 95 7.52 -1.20 -3.80
N THR A 96 7.44 0.07 -3.37
CA THR A 96 7.27 1.19 -4.30
C THR A 96 8.40 2.19 -4.14
N HIS A 97 9.09 2.48 -5.24
CA HIS A 97 10.11 3.52 -5.30
C HIS A 97 9.51 4.82 -5.84
N HIS A 98 9.86 5.92 -5.20
CA HIS A 98 9.46 7.28 -5.55
C HIS A 98 10.70 8.06 -5.99
N ASP A 99 10.72 8.51 -7.25
CA ASP A 99 11.79 9.36 -7.75
C ASP A 99 11.74 10.78 -7.14
N SER A 100 12.67 11.64 -7.53
CA SER A 100 12.74 13.03 -7.06
C SER A 100 11.53 13.89 -7.48
N ASP A 101 10.83 13.50 -8.54
CA ASP A 101 9.59 14.13 -9.01
C ASP A 101 8.34 13.54 -8.33
N GLY A 102 8.52 12.53 -7.47
CA GLY A 102 7.46 11.81 -6.76
C GLY A 102 6.71 10.78 -7.60
N ARG A 103 7.26 10.39 -8.77
CA ARG A 103 6.71 9.35 -9.63
C ARG A 103 7.08 7.98 -9.10
N VAL A 104 6.16 7.04 -9.28
CA VAL A 104 6.16 5.76 -8.60
C VAL A 104 6.53 4.64 -9.57
N ALA A 105 7.35 3.70 -9.10
CA ALA A 105 7.59 2.41 -9.77
C ALA A 105 7.44 1.26 -8.77
N LEU A 106 7.03 0.08 -9.28
CA LEU A 106 6.99 -1.15 -8.48
C LEU A 106 8.34 -1.84 -8.51
N VAL A 107 8.77 -2.29 -7.34
CA VAL A 107 10.02 -3.04 -7.18
C VAL A 107 9.72 -4.31 -6.39
N GLY A 108 9.99 -5.47 -7.00
CA GLY A 108 9.66 -6.76 -6.40
C GLY A 108 10.63 -7.15 -5.28
N VAL A 109 10.11 -7.61 -4.14
CA VAL A 109 10.94 -8.08 -3.03
C VAL A 109 11.84 -9.25 -3.45
N GLY A 110 13.12 -9.21 -3.07
CA GLY A 110 14.10 -10.25 -3.45
C GLY A 110 14.72 -10.07 -4.84
N THR A 111 14.40 -8.99 -5.56
CA THR A 111 15.16 -8.59 -6.75
C THR A 111 16.44 -7.83 -6.39
N ALA A 112 17.43 -7.81 -7.30
CA ALA A 112 18.66 -7.04 -7.10
C ALA A 112 18.38 -5.53 -6.99
N GLU A 113 17.41 -5.02 -7.74
CA GLU A 113 16.95 -3.63 -7.67
C GLU A 113 16.37 -3.31 -6.29
N TYR A 114 15.54 -4.20 -5.73
CA TYR A 114 15.03 -4.04 -4.37
C TYR A 114 16.16 -3.95 -3.35
N ALA A 115 17.16 -4.83 -3.44
CA ALA A 115 18.29 -4.82 -2.52
C ALA A 115 19.14 -3.55 -2.66
N ALA A 116 19.31 -3.05 -3.88
CA ALA A 116 20.04 -1.80 -4.14
C ALA A 116 19.30 -0.59 -3.54
N LEU A 117 17.99 -0.46 -3.79
CA LEU A 117 17.17 0.62 -3.25
C LEU A 117 17.02 0.52 -1.73
N ALA A 118 16.90 -0.70 -1.18
CA ALA A 118 16.85 -0.93 0.26
C ALA A 118 18.18 -0.62 0.98
N ALA A 119 19.30 -0.58 0.25
CA ALA A 119 20.62 -0.26 0.78
C ALA A 119 21.06 1.19 0.49
N ASP A 120 20.27 1.96 -0.25
CA ASP A 120 20.63 3.32 -0.67
C ASP A 120 20.32 4.35 0.42
N PRO A 121 21.33 4.88 1.15
CA PRO A 121 21.10 5.83 2.24
C PRO A 121 20.62 7.21 1.75
N THR A 122 20.62 7.48 0.45
CA THR A 122 20.16 8.74 -0.12
C THR A 122 18.64 8.80 -0.24
N LEU A 123 17.97 7.64 -0.19
CA LEU A 123 16.52 7.53 -0.27
C LEU A 123 15.89 7.59 1.11
N GLU A 124 14.70 8.18 1.19
CA GLU A 124 13.89 8.12 2.40
C GLU A 124 13.23 6.74 2.52
N HIS A 125 13.72 5.92 3.45
CA HIS A 125 13.16 4.60 3.71
C HIS A 125 11.88 4.68 4.54
N ARG A 126 10.81 4.09 4.02
CA ARG A 126 9.52 3.96 4.69
C ARG A 126 9.06 2.51 4.64
N GLN A 127 8.51 2.01 5.75
CA GLN A 127 7.88 0.70 5.74
C GLN A 127 6.39 0.81 5.42
N ALA A 128 5.87 -0.10 4.60
CA ALA A 128 4.43 -0.26 4.42
C ALA A 128 3.73 -0.54 5.76
N MET A 129 2.47 -0.12 5.86
CA MET A 129 1.67 -0.34 7.07
C MET A 129 1.38 -1.82 7.26
N ARG A 130 1.35 -2.27 8.51
CA ARG A 130 1.07 -3.66 8.84
C ARG A 130 -0.27 -4.16 8.28
N SER A 131 -0.28 -5.42 7.85
CA SER A 131 -1.47 -6.14 7.39
C SER A 131 -2.44 -6.41 8.53
N SER A 132 -1.90 -6.68 9.72
CA SER A 132 -2.67 -6.73 10.94
C SER A 132 -3.11 -5.33 11.37
N ARG A 133 -4.43 -5.09 11.39
CA ARG A 133 -4.99 -4.15 12.37
C ARG A 133 -4.79 -4.82 13.73
N ALA A 134 -3.65 -4.62 14.36
CA ALA A 134 -3.62 -4.72 15.80
C ALA A 134 -4.56 -3.63 16.32
N CYS A 135 -5.81 -3.99 16.61
CA CYS A 135 -6.60 -3.22 17.56
C CYS A 135 -5.73 -3.13 18.82
N PRO A 136 -5.29 -1.94 19.26
CA PRO A 136 -4.69 -1.83 20.57
C PRO A 136 -5.81 -2.11 21.57
N GLY A 137 -5.82 -3.32 22.13
CA GLY A 137 -6.76 -3.71 23.19
C GLY A 137 -7.79 -4.76 22.83
N SER A 138 -7.36 -6.00 22.58
CA SER A 138 -8.13 -7.14 23.07
C SER A 138 -7.21 -8.10 23.82
N THR A 139 -6.55 -7.59 24.85
CA THR A 139 -6.05 -8.45 25.92
C THR A 139 -7.27 -9.00 26.64
N ARG A 140 -7.75 -10.16 26.17
CA ARG A 140 -8.73 -10.97 26.90
C ARG A 140 -8.02 -11.43 28.16
N ARG A 141 -8.07 -10.61 29.22
CA ARG A 141 -7.55 -10.94 30.54
C ARG A 141 -8.34 -12.14 31.02
N ALA A 142 -7.74 -13.32 30.95
CA ALA A 142 -8.27 -14.51 31.59
C ALA A 142 -8.33 -14.24 33.09
N THR A 143 -9.53 -14.04 33.61
CA THR A 143 -9.78 -13.96 35.05
C THR A 143 -9.56 -15.37 35.63
N PRO A 144 -8.65 -15.58 36.58
CA PRO A 144 -8.63 -16.85 37.31
C PRO A 144 -9.89 -16.90 38.17
N ARG A 145 -10.78 -17.85 37.88
CA ARG A 145 -11.96 -18.14 38.70
C ARG A 145 -11.49 -18.86 39.97
N VAL A 146 -11.04 -18.10 40.97
CA VAL A 146 -10.90 -18.61 42.33
C VAL A 146 -12.32 -18.91 42.83
N THR A 147 -12.58 -20.16 43.20
CA THR A 147 -13.84 -20.55 43.84
C THR A 147 -13.54 -20.69 45.33
N PRO A 148 -14.26 -19.99 46.23
CA PRO A 148 -14.00 -20.07 47.66
C PRO A 148 -14.48 -21.42 48.21
N GLY A 149 -13.72 -21.93 49.18
CA GLY A 149 -14.02 -23.18 49.86
C GLY A 149 -15.34 -23.16 50.63
N ARG A 150 -15.86 -24.35 50.87
CA ARG A 150 -16.88 -24.60 51.88
C ARG A 150 -16.49 -25.88 52.61
N GLY A 151 -16.08 -25.71 53.86
CA GLY A 151 -15.92 -26.80 54.80
C GLY A 151 -17.26 -27.35 55.27
N ALA A 152 -17.26 -28.63 55.58
CA ALA A 152 -17.87 -29.26 56.74
C ALA A 152 -17.23 -30.66 56.84
#